data_AF-A0A2D5TF38-F1
#
_entry.id   AF-A0A2D5TF38-F1
#
_cell.length_a   1.000
_cell.length_b   1.000
_cell.length_c   1.000
_cell.angle_alpha   90.00
_cell.angle_beta   90.00
_cell.angle_gamma   90.00
#
_symmetry.space_group_name_H-M   'P 1'
#
loop_
_entity.id
_entity.type
_entity.pdbx_description
1 polymer ?
#
loop_
_entity_poly.entity_id
_entity_poly.type
_entity_poly.pdbx_seq_one_letter_code
_entity_poly.pdbx_strand_id
1 'polypeptide(L)'
;MALQAKHEKRPPLSSWSSGVARDFPLRISRDGRWHYLGSPIERASLVKLLSRVLVCEGDEFFLVSPEEKLRIEIEDAPFLAVEMEQIGSGDRQKLVFRTNVDDVVIAGVDHKI
;
A
#
# COMPACT_ATOMS: atom_id res chain seq x y z
N MET A 1 -17.47 11.28 11.15
CA MET A 1 -16.21 10.95 11.85
C MET A 1 -15.09 11.40 10.93
N ALA A 2 -14.10 12.13 11.43
CA ALA A 2 -12.96 12.55 10.62
C ALA A 2 -12.05 11.35 10.30
N LEU A 3 -11.49 11.29 9.10
CA LEU A 3 -10.43 10.36 8.75
C LEU A 3 -9.22 10.60 9.66
N GLN A 4 -8.84 9.59 10.42
CA GLN A 4 -7.70 9.65 11.34
C GLN A 4 -6.61 8.70 10.88
N ALA A 5 -5.38 9.21 10.79
CA ALA A 5 -4.20 8.38 10.59
C ALA A 5 -3.98 7.48 11.81
N LYS A 6 -3.94 6.16 11.59
CA LYS A 6 -3.54 5.20 12.62
C LYS A 6 -2.03 4.99 12.53
N HIS A 7 -1.32 5.36 13.60
CA HIS A 7 0.09 5.01 13.77
C HIS A 7 0.20 3.55 14.26
N GLU A 8 0.03 2.60 13.35
CA GLU A 8 0.32 1.20 13.63
C GLU A 8 1.81 0.92 13.44
N LYS A 9 2.40 0.13 14.33
CA LYS A 9 3.82 -0.24 14.28
C LYS A 9 4.08 -1.02 13.00
N ARG A 10 4.71 -0.38 12.01
CA ARG A 10 5.14 -1.02 10.77
C ARG A 10 6.40 -1.86 11.01
N PRO A 11 6.58 -2.98 10.31
CA PRO A 11 7.83 -3.71 10.34
C PRO A 11 9.00 -2.86 9.80
N PRO A 12 10.25 -3.16 10.16
CA PRO A 12 11.42 -2.40 9.71
C PRO A 12 11.81 -2.77 8.26
N LEU A 13 10.96 -2.39 7.30
CA LEU A 13 11.04 -2.84 5.90
C LEU A 13 12.40 -2.56 5.24
N SER A 14 13.03 -1.42 5.53
CA SER A 14 14.34 -1.05 5.00
C SER A 14 15.46 -2.01 5.41
N SER A 15 15.31 -2.68 6.55
CA SER A 15 16.28 -3.69 7.01
C SER A 15 16.07 -5.07 6.39
N TRP A 16 14.88 -5.33 5.84
CA TRP A 16 14.47 -6.63 5.28
C TRP A 16 14.63 -6.70 3.75
N SER A 17 14.82 -5.57 3.08
CA SER A 17 14.86 -5.48 1.62
C SER A 17 16.17 -5.92 0.96
N SER A 18 17.15 -6.41 1.72
CA SER A 18 18.51 -6.77 1.24
C SER A 18 18.62 -8.19 0.64
N GLY A 19 17.56 -8.99 0.69
CA GLY A 19 17.54 -10.36 0.17
C GLY A 19 17.48 -10.45 -1.37
N VAL A 20 17.82 -11.63 -1.91
CA VAL A 20 17.66 -11.95 -3.33
C VAL A 20 16.17 -12.03 -3.66
N ALA A 21 15.72 -11.23 -4.62
CA ALA A 21 14.34 -11.24 -5.08
C ALA A 21 14.00 -12.54 -5.81
N ARG A 22 12.82 -13.10 -5.53
CA ARG A 22 12.21 -14.21 -6.27
C ARG A 22 10.85 -13.81 -6.80
N ASP A 23 10.51 -14.29 -7.99
CA ASP A 23 9.17 -14.08 -8.55
C ASP A 23 8.12 -14.82 -7.74
N PHE A 24 7.04 -14.12 -7.43
CA PHE A 24 5.91 -14.65 -6.70
C PHE A 24 4.63 -14.37 -7.48
N PRO A 25 3.77 -15.38 -7.74
CA PRO A 25 2.60 -15.25 -8.62
C PRO A 25 1.44 -14.55 -7.91
N LEU A 26 1.72 -13.33 -7.44
CA LEU A 26 0.78 -12.41 -6.84
C LEU A 26 0.71 -11.16 -7.71
N ARG A 27 -0.51 -10.73 -7.99
CA ARG A 27 -0.79 -9.56 -8.82
C ARG A 27 -1.80 -8.65 -8.15
N ILE A 28 -1.55 -7.34 -8.17
CA ILE A 28 -2.55 -6.33 -7.83
C ILE A 28 -3.10 -5.76 -9.14
N SER A 29 -4.38 -5.99 -9.40
CA SER A 29 -5.07 -5.43 -10.57
C SER A 29 -5.31 -3.94 -10.41
N ARG A 30 -5.62 -3.27 -11.52
CA ARG A 30 -5.90 -1.82 -11.55
C ARG A 30 -7.06 -1.40 -10.63
N ASP A 31 -8.02 -2.29 -10.39
CA ASP A 31 -9.13 -2.07 -9.45
C ASP A 31 -8.79 -2.39 -7.99
N GLY A 32 -7.51 -2.63 -7.68
CA GLY A 32 -6.99 -2.84 -6.34
C GLY A 32 -7.25 -4.24 -5.76
N ARG A 33 -7.79 -5.18 -6.56
CA ARG A 33 -7.94 -6.58 -6.14
C ARG A 33 -6.60 -7.31 -6.19
N TRP A 34 -6.38 -8.16 -5.19
CA TRP A 34 -5.20 -9.00 -5.10
C TRP A 34 -5.53 -10.37 -5.67
N HIS A 35 -4.66 -10.90 -6.52
CA HIS A 35 -4.79 -12.21 -7.16
C HIS A 35 -3.59 -13.07 -6.83
N TYR A 36 -3.80 -14.30 -6.37
CA TYR A 36 -2.75 -15.31 -6.22
C TYR A 36 -3.03 -16.46 -7.18
N LEU A 37 -2.06 -16.79 -8.05
CA LEU A 37 -2.24 -17.78 -9.12
C LEU A 37 -3.53 -17.54 -9.94
N GLY A 38 -3.82 -16.26 -10.23
CA GLY A 38 -5.01 -15.83 -10.96
C GLY A 38 -6.31 -15.75 -10.14
N SER A 39 -6.40 -16.43 -9.00
CA SER A 39 -7.58 -16.42 -8.14
C SER A 39 -7.62 -15.19 -7.23
N PRO A 40 -8.78 -14.50 -7.08
CA PRO A 40 -8.88 -13.34 -6.20
C PRO A 40 -8.72 -13.71 -4.72
N ILE A 41 -8.08 -12.83 -3.95
CA ILE A 41 -7.97 -12.91 -2.49
C ILE A 41 -9.06 -12.01 -1.88
N GLU A 42 -10.15 -12.60 -1.42
CA GLU A 42 -11.30 -11.85 -0.85
C GLU A 42 -11.11 -11.46 0.63
N ARG A 43 -10.12 -12.05 1.30
CA ARG A 43 -9.86 -11.80 2.72
C ARG A 43 -9.20 -10.44 2.93
N ALA A 44 -10.02 -9.42 3.19
CA ALA A 44 -9.55 -8.05 3.42
C ALA A 44 -8.47 -7.94 4.52
N SER A 45 -8.56 -8.73 5.59
CA SER A 45 -7.53 -8.75 6.65
C SER A 45 -6.18 -9.27 6.16
N LEU A 46 -6.17 -10.23 5.22
CA LEU A 46 -4.93 -10.72 4.61
C LEU A 46 -4.33 -9.68 3.67
N VAL A 47 -5.17 -9.04 2.84
CA VAL A 47 -4.72 -7.95 1.96
C VAL A 47 -4.08 -6.82 2.77
N LYS A 48 -4.70 -6.41 3.87
CA LYS A 48 -4.15 -5.40 4.80
C LYS A 48 -2.88 -5.85 5.50
N LEU A 49 -2.73 -7.15 5.79
CA LEU A 49 -1.51 -7.68 6.38
C LEU A 49 -0.36 -7.59 5.38
N LEU A 50 -0.60 -8.01 4.13
CA LEU A 50 0.41 -8.01 3.08
C LEU A 50 0.78 -6.60 2.63
N SER A 51 -0.17 -5.66 2.59
CA SER A 51 0.12 -4.26 2.24
C SER A 51 1.14 -3.59 3.16
N ARG A 52 1.22 -4.02 4.43
CA ARG A 52 2.18 -3.50 5.42
C ARG A 52 3.62 -3.90 5.16
N VAL A 53 3.84 -4.93 4.34
CA VAL A 53 5.16 -5.42 3.96
C VAL A 53 5.48 -5.17 2.48
N LEU A 54 4.68 -4.33 1.82
CA LEU A 54 4.93 -3.91 0.45
C LEU A 54 5.98 -2.81 0.41
N VAL A 55 6.99 -2.99 -0.43
CA VAL A 55 8.07 -2.03 -0.68
C VAL A 55 8.14 -1.75 -2.18
N CYS A 56 8.37 -0.49 -2.53
CA CYS A 56 8.68 -0.05 -3.88
C CYS A 56 10.18 0.25 -3.97
N GLU A 57 10.85 -0.35 -4.95
CA GLU A 57 12.25 -0.07 -5.27
C GLU A 57 12.39 0.24 -6.76
N GLY A 58 12.59 1.52 -7.10
CA GLY A 58 12.52 1.97 -8.49
C GLY A 58 11.09 1.83 -9.01
N ASP A 59 10.92 1.03 -10.07
CA ASP A 59 9.62 0.73 -10.68
C ASP A 59 9.11 -0.68 -10.32
N GLU A 60 9.80 -1.40 -9.43
CA GLU A 60 9.42 -2.75 -9.01
C GLU A 60 8.85 -2.78 -7.58
N PHE A 61 7.95 -3.75 -7.34
CA PHE A 61 7.25 -3.92 -6.07
C PHE A 61 7.53 -5.29 -5.46
N PHE A 62 7.75 -5.29 -4.15
CA PHE A 62 8.13 -6.48 -3.40
C PHE A 62 7.34 -6.62 -2.11
N LEU A 63 6.97 -7.85 -1.75
CA LEU A 63 6.64 -8.20 -0.39
C LEU A 63 7.91 -8.65 0.34
N VAL A 64 8.18 -8.08 1.50
CA VAL A 64 9.41 -8.35 2.26
C VAL A 64 9.14 -8.93 3.65
N SER A 65 9.93 -9.91 4.04
CA SER A 65 10.04 -10.44 5.40
C SER A 65 11.53 -10.52 5.75
N PRO A 66 11.92 -10.80 7.01
CA PRO A 66 13.34 -10.93 7.34
C PRO A 66 14.07 -11.97 6.48
N GLU A 67 13.38 -13.03 6.04
CA GLU A 67 13.96 -14.15 5.31
C GLU A 67 13.66 -14.13 3.80
N GLU A 68 12.70 -13.32 3.34
CA GLU A 68 12.22 -13.38 1.96
C GLU A 68 12.03 -11.99 1.33
N LYS A 69 12.33 -11.91 0.02
CA LYS A 69 11.97 -10.79 -0.85
C LYS A 69 11.27 -11.35 -2.08
N LEU A 70 9.98 -11.05 -2.21
CA LEU A 70 9.10 -11.63 -3.22
C LEU A 70 8.63 -10.54 -4.17
N ARG A 71 9.03 -10.61 -5.44
CA ARG A 71 8.59 -9.67 -6.49
C ARG A 71 7.15 -9.99 -6.88
N ILE A 72 6.32 -8.97 -6.98
CA ILE A 72 4.90 -9.09 -7.35
C ILE A 72 4.57 -8.19 -8.54
N GLU A 73 3.50 -8.51 -9.24
CA GLU A 73 3.03 -7.71 -10.37
C GLU A 73 2.02 -6.65 -9.91
N ILE A 74 2.19 -5.41 -10.38
CA ILE A 74 1.24 -4.31 -10.16
C ILE A 74 0.80 -3.81 -11.54
N GLU A 75 -0.50 -3.77 -11.79
CA GLU A 75 -1.04 -3.33 -13.09
C GLU A 75 -0.98 -1.81 -13.27
N ASP A 76 -1.16 -1.04 -12.18
CA ASP A 76 -1.20 0.42 -12.20
C ASP A 76 -0.58 0.99 -10.91
N ALA A 77 -1.29 0.86 -9.79
CA ALA A 77 -0.83 1.31 -8.48
C ALA A 77 -1.17 0.26 -7.40
N PRO A 78 -0.37 0.18 -6.31
CA PRO A 78 -0.62 -0.80 -5.25
C PRO A 78 -1.86 -0.49 -4.40
N PHE A 79 -2.25 0.78 -4.33
CA PHE A 79 -3.35 1.28 -3.50
C PHE A 79 -4.24 2.23 -4.28
N LEU A 80 -5.54 2.14 -4.01
CA LEU A 80 -6.55 3.04 -4.56
C LEU A 80 -7.03 3.97 -3.46
N ALA A 81 -7.05 5.28 -3.72
CA ALA A 81 -7.78 6.23 -2.89
C ALA A 81 -9.29 6.04 -3.13
N VAL A 82 -10.03 5.62 -2.09
CA VAL A 82 -11.46 5.29 -2.17
C VAL A 82 -12.35 6.30 -1.45
N GLU A 83 -11.77 7.18 -0.65
CA GLU A 83 -12.47 8.27 0.04
C GLU A 83 -11.52 9.47 0.18
N MET A 84 -12.08 10.68 0.14
CA MET A 84 -11.35 11.92 0.35
C MET A 84 -12.16 12.85 1.25
N GLU A 85 -11.49 13.44 2.24
CA GLU A 85 -12.02 14.47 3.13
C GLU A 85 -11.17 15.74 3.01
N GLN A 86 -11.83 16.89 2.85
CA GLN A 86 -11.20 18.20 2.92
C GLN A 86 -11.35 18.76 4.33
N ILE A 87 -10.23 19.05 4.99
CA ILE A 87 -10.22 19.68 6.32
C ILE A 87 -9.69 21.11 6.18
N GLY A 88 -10.44 22.08 6.70
CA GLY A 88 -10.08 23.50 6.60
C GLY A 88 -10.51 24.11 5.26
N SER A 89 -9.88 25.23 4.87
CA SER A 89 -10.29 26.01 3.69
C SER A 89 -9.13 26.85 3.13
N GLY A 90 -9.21 27.20 1.84
CA GLY A 90 -8.20 27.99 1.13
C GLY A 90 -6.81 27.33 1.15
N ASP A 91 -5.76 28.13 1.26
CA ASP A 91 -4.36 27.65 1.25
C ASP A 91 -3.98 26.81 2.48
N ARG A 92 -4.83 26.77 3.50
CA ARG A 92 -4.64 25.96 4.72
C ARG A 92 -5.44 24.66 4.68
N GLN A 93 -6.12 24.36 3.57
CA GLN A 93 -6.85 23.11 3.44
C GLN A 93 -5.90 21.91 3.48
N LYS A 94 -6.38 20.79 4.00
CA LYS A 94 -5.72 19.50 3.92
C LYS A 94 -6.65 18.53 3.20
N LEU A 95 -6.12 17.82 2.21
CA LEU A 95 -6.81 16.71 1.57
C LEU A 95 -6.35 15.42 2.24
N VAL A 96 -7.29 14.70 2.84
CA VAL A 96 -7.06 13.45 3.55
C VAL A 96 -7.72 12.34 2.75
N PHE A 97 -6.94 11.35 2.36
CA PHE A 97 -7.41 10.21 1.58
C PHE A 97 -7.43 8.95 2.44
N ARG A 98 -8.43 8.10 2.24
CA ARG A 98 -8.41 6.72 2.71
C ARG A 98 -8.23 5.79 1.52
N THR A 99 -7.37 4.80 1.68
CA THR A 99 -7.11 3.79 0.65
C THR A 99 -8.05 2.59 0.75
N ASN A 100 -8.09 1.74 -0.28
CA ASN A 100 -8.81 0.45 -0.27
C ASN A 100 -8.33 -0.53 0.81
N VAL A 101 -7.16 -0.29 1.41
CA VAL A 101 -6.63 -1.05 2.54
C VAL A 101 -6.81 -0.34 3.90
N ASP A 102 -7.59 0.74 3.91
CA ASP A 102 -7.90 1.60 5.08
C ASP A 102 -6.72 2.38 5.67
N ASP A 103 -5.60 2.47 4.95
CA ASP A 103 -4.55 3.45 5.27
C ASP A 103 -5.07 4.87 4.99
N VAL A 104 -4.77 5.80 5.89
CA VAL A 104 -5.13 7.22 5.77
C VAL A 104 -3.87 8.03 5.49
N VAL A 105 -3.90 8.80 4.41
CA VAL A 105 -2.77 9.60 3.91
C VAL A 105 -3.21 11.05 3.76
N ILE A 106 -2.41 11.98 4.26
CA ILE A 106 -2.63 13.42 4.07
C ILE A 106 -1.76 13.87 2.90
N ALA A 107 -2.37 14.45 1.87
CA ALA A 107 -1.61 15.01 0.76
C ALA A 107 -0.76 16.19 1.23
N GLY A 108 0.48 16.26 0.76
CA GLY A 108 1.48 17.24 1.20
C GLY A 108 2.84 17.02 0.55
N VAL A 109 3.88 17.65 1.11
CA VAL A 109 5.24 17.59 0.55
C VAL A 109 5.81 16.16 0.51
N ASP A 110 5.45 15.34 1.50
CA ASP A 110 5.86 13.93 1.60
C ASP A 110 4.93 12.99 0.81
N HIS A 111 3.73 13.47 0.45
CA HIS A 111 2.68 12.71 -0.23
C HIS A 111 2.05 13.58 -1.32
N LYS A 112 2.78 13.74 -2.42
CA LYS A 112 2.36 14.58 -3.55
C LYS A 112 1.19 13.92 -4.31
N ILE A 113 0.37 14.75 -4.94
CA ILE A 113 -0.67 14.35 -5.90
C ILE A 113 -0.09 14.41 -7.30
#